data_AF-A0A1N7K049-F1
#
_entry.id   AF-A0A1N7K049-F1
#
_cell.length_a   1.000
_cell.length_b   1.000
_cell.length_c   1.000
_cell.angle_alpha   90.00
_cell.angle_beta   90.00
_cell.angle_gamma   90.00
#
_symmetry.space_group_name_H-M   'P 1'
#
loop_
_entity.id
_entity.type
_entity.pdbx_description
1 polymer ?
#
loop_
_entity_poly.entity_id
_entity_poly.type
_entity_poly.pdbx_seq_one_letter_code
_entity_poly.pdbx_strand_id
1 'polypeptide(L)'
;MRIAVASQNFRTVTSHVGRTRRFFLFEAEPGAPVREVGRLDLPKGMALHDYKGDGPHPLYEVDAVIAASVGEGFARRMSMRGIAAAATSEPDPVAAAQAFVEGRLPPGAPHEHDHTHGHDHGDGCDHG
;
A
#
# COMPACT_ATOMS: atom_id res chain seq x y z
N MET A 1 -7.32 12.08 10.91
CA MET A 1 -7.10 11.11 9.82
C MET A 1 -6.56 9.82 10.39
N ARG A 2 -6.93 8.69 9.78
CA ARG A 2 -6.49 7.35 10.15
C ARG A 2 -5.52 6.82 9.10
N ILE A 3 -4.38 6.33 9.56
CA ILE A 3 -3.30 5.82 8.72
C ILE A 3 -3.03 4.37 9.10
N ALA A 4 -3.05 3.46 8.12
CA ALA A 4 -2.65 2.07 8.29
C ALA A 4 -1.23 1.84 7.81
N VAL A 5 -0.32 1.40 8.68
CA VAL A 5 1.07 1.08 8.30
C VAL A 5 1.30 -0.42 8.27
N ALA A 6 1.75 -0.98 7.15
CA ALA A 6 1.96 -2.41 6.99
C ALA A 6 3.18 -2.92 7.79
N SER A 7 2.93 -3.82 8.76
CA SER A 7 3.99 -4.41 9.60
C SER A 7 3.72 -5.88 9.91
N GLN A 8 4.61 -6.79 9.47
CA GLN A 8 4.48 -8.23 9.78
C GLN A 8 4.82 -8.56 11.25
N ASN A 9 5.76 -7.82 11.84
CA ASN A 9 6.32 -8.07 13.17
C ASN A 9 5.84 -7.09 14.24
N PHE A 10 4.92 -6.18 13.90
CA PHE A 10 4.55 -5.04 14.75
C PHE A 10 5.77 -4.29 15.29
N ARG A 11 6.78 -4.08 14.44
CA ARG A 11 8.00 -3.36 14.80
C ARG A 11 8.52 -2.52 13.64
N THR A 12 8.57 -3.09 12.45
CA THR A 12 9.13 -2.44 11.25
C THR A 12 8.16 -2.47 10.09
N VAL A 13 8.28 -1.48 9.20
CA VAL A 13 7.56 -1.44 7.92
C VAL A 13 8.11 -2.55 7.01
N THR A 14 7.21 -3.29 6.36
CA THR A 14 7.57 -4.38 5.43
C THR A 14 7.18 -4.02 3.99
N SER A 15 7.98 -4.51 3.05
CA SER A 15 7.77 -4.27 1.61
C SER A 15 6.61 -5.07 1.03
N HIS A 16 6.12 -6.11 1.70
CA HIS A 16 5.13 -7.02 1.10
C HIS A 16 3.69 -6.71 1.54
N VAL A 17 3.13 -5.57 1.11
CA VAL A 17 1.75 -5.18 1.47
C VAL A 17 0.70 -6.23 1.05
N GLY A 18 0.91 -6.95 -0.06
CA GLY A 18 -0.06 -7.92 -0.58
C GLY A 18 -0.21 -9.20 0.26
N ARG A 19 0.86 -9.68 0.92
CA ARG A 19 0.82 -10.84 1.83
C ARG A 19 0.74 -10.43 3.29
N THR A 20 0.87 -9.15 3.59
CA THR A 20 0.86 -8.66 4.97
C THR A 20 -0.58 -8.53 5.43
N ARG A 21 -0.79 -9.03 6.64
CA ARG A 21 -2.11 -9.23 7.25
C ARG A 21 -2.24 -8.37 8.50
N ARG A 22 -1.16 -7.67 8.84
CA ARG A 22 -0.98 -6.96 10.09
C ARG A 22 -0.62 -5.53 9.76
N PHE A 23 -1.40 -4.62 10.32
CA PHE A 23 -1.24 -3.19 10.11
C PHE A 23 -1.26 -2.50 11.45
N PHE A 24 -0.43 -1.49 11.62
CA PHE A 24 -0.60 -0.52 12.70
C PHE A 24 -1.65 0.50 12.30
N LEU A 25 -2.55 0.81 13.21
CA LEU A 25 -3.48 1.91 13.08
C LEU A 25 -2.92 3.10 13.84
N PHE A 26 -2.66 4.15 13.09
CA PHE A 26 -2.26 5.43 13.61
C PHE A 26 -3.38 6.45 13.38
N GLU A 27 -3.56 7.33 14.36
CA GLU A 27 -4.41 8.49 14.23
C GLU A 27 -3.54 9.73 14.26
N ALA A 28 -3.80 10.60 13.31
CA ALA A 28 -3.14 11.88 13.21
C ALA A 28 -4.19 12.97 13.13
N GLU A 29 -4.05 13.96 13.97
CA GLU A 29 -4.89 15.15 13.94
C GLU A 29 -4.08 16.32 13.38
N PRO A 30 -4.73 17.24 12.63
CA PRO A 30 -4.06 18.43 12.13
C PRO A 30 -3.44 19.22 13.29
N GLY A 31 -2.11 19.34 13.28
CA GLY A 31 -1.35 20.04 14.34
C GLY A 31 -0.99 19.18 15.56
N ALA A 32 -1.32 17.88 15.58
CA ALA A 32 -0.96 16.96 16.66
C ALA A 32 0.06 15.90 16.20
N PRO A 33 0.90 15.38 17.12
CA PRO A 33 1.75 14.24 16.82
C PRO A 33 0.91 12.99 16.56
N VAL A 34 1.42 12.13 15.67
CA VAL A 34 0.76 10.87 15.32
C VAL A 34 0.74 9.93 16.51
N ARG A 35 -0.39 9.28 16.76
CA ARG A 35 -0.57 8.35 17.87
C ARG A 35 -0.96 6.96 17.39
N GLU A 36 -0.31 5.92 17.92
CA GLU A 36 -0.78 4.54 17.75
C GLU A 36 -2.12 4.39 18.46
N VAL A 37 -3.20 4.18 17.70
CA VAL A 37 -4.55 3.92 18.24
C VAL A 37 -4.86 2.43 18.30
N GLY A 38 -4.12 1.62 17.56
CA GLY A 38 -4.28 0.17 17.64
C GLY A 38 -3.52 -0.58 16.56
N ARG A 39 -3.88 -1.84 16.42
CA ARG A 39 -3.30 -2.78 15.47
C ARG A 39 -4.42 -3.58 14.83
N LEU A 40 -4.38 -3.72 13.52
CA LEU A 40 -5.31 -4.50 12.73
C LEU A 40 -4.64 -5.83 12.36
N ASP A 41 -5.28 -6.95 12.71
CA ASP A 41 -4.87 -8.31 12.30
C ASP A 41 -5.98 -8.92 11.44
N LEU A 42 -5.66 -9.19 10.17
CA LEU A 42 -6.57 -9.74 9.17
C LEU A 42 -6.48 -11.28 9.14
N PRO A 43 -7.60 -12.01 9.07
CA PRO A 43 -7.62 -13.46 8.95
C PRO A 43 -7.04 -13.96 7.62
N LYS A 44 -6.73 -15.28 7.52
CA LYS A 44 -5.90 -15.86 6.42
C LYS A 44 -6.51 -15.66 5.03
N GLY A 45 -7.84 -15.54 4.92
CA GLY A 45 -8.57 -15.29 3.68
C GLY A 45 -8.94 -13.83 3.41
N MET A 46 -8.43 -12.87 4.20
CA MET A 46 -8.63 -11.42 3.98
C MET A 46 -7.33 -10.70 3.58
N ALA A 47 -6.29 -11.45 3.18
CA ALA A 47 -5.14 -10.81 2.55
C ALA A 47 -5.61 -10.13 1.26
N LEU A 48 -5.24 -8.88 1.02
CA LEU A 48 -5.77 -8.13 -0.13
C LEU A 48 -5.41 -8.77 -1.49
N HIS A 49 -4.38 -9.62 -1.51
CA HIS A 49 -3.98 -10.44 -2.65
C HIS A 49 -4.97 -11.59 -2.95
N ASP A 50 -5.62 -12.14 -1.93
CA ASP A 50 -6.62 -13.22 -2.04
C ASP A 50 -8.04 -12.64 -2.09
N TYR A 51 -8.24 -11.47 -1.48
CA TYR A 51 -9.53 -10.78 -1.42
C TYR A 51 -9.86 -10.11 -2.76
N LYS A 52 -10.70 -10.80 -3.54
CA LYS A 52 -11.41 -10.27 -4.73
C LYS A 52 -12.82 -9.74 -4.42
N GLY A 53 -13.19 -9.63 -3.14
CA GLY A 53 -14.52 -9.15 -2.74
C GLY A 53 -14.63 -7.63 -2.76
N ASP A 54 -15.79 -7.11 -3.17
CA ASP A 54 -16.15 -5.69 -3.03
C ASP A 54 -16.77 -5.38 -1.66
N GLY A 55 -16.63 -6.28 -0.68
CA GLY A 55 -17.25 -6.17 0.63
C GLY A 55 -16.55 -5.19 1.59
N PRO A 56 -17.17 -4.92 2.77
CA PRO A 56 -16.59 -4.08 3.80
C PRO A 56 -15.29 -4.72 4.31
N HIS A 57 -14.18 -4.02 4.11
CA HIS A 57 -12.87 -4.42 4.59
C HIS A 57 -12.43 -3.40 5.64
N PRO A 58 -11.87 -3.82 6.79
CA PRO A 58 -11.45 -2.89 7.85
C PRO A 58 -10.40 -1.87 7.38
N LEU A 59 -9.65 -2.24 6.35
CA LEU A 59 -8.67 -1.40 5.67
C LEU A 59 -9.30 -0.32 4.78
N TYR A 60 -10.62 -0.36 4.56
CA TYR A 60 -11.38 0.73 3.92
C TYR A 60 -11.90 1.76 4.93
N GLU A 61 -11.69 1.55 6.23
CA GLU A 61 -12.06 2.51 7.29
C GLU A 61 -10.94 3.52 7.60
N VAL A 62 -9.83 3.46 6.86
CA VAL A 62 -8.68 4.37 7.00
C VAL A 62 -8.59 5.30 5.81
N ASP A 63 -8.02 6.49 6.04
CA ASP A 63 -7.82 7.51 4.99
C ASP A 63 -6.58 7.19 4.13
N ALA A 64 -5.55 6.60 4.74
CA ALA A 64 -4.29 6.31 4.08
C ALA A 64 -3.67 4.98 4.51
N VAL A 65 -2.89 4.38 3.60
CA VAL A 65 -2.14 3.14 3.80
C VAL A 65 -0.69 3.36 3.42
N ILE A 66 0.23 3.04 4.32
CA ILE A 66 1.67 3.17 4.12
C ILE A 66 2.33 1.79 4.18
N ALA A 67 3.17 1.48 3.21
CA ALA A 67 3.97 0.25 3.19
C ALA A 67 5.36 0.53 2.61
N ALA A 68 6.32 -0.39 2.77
CA ALA A 68 7.64 -0.13 2.19
C ALA A 68 7.65 -0.30 0.65
N SER A 69 6.69 -1.06 0.13
CA SER A 69 6.39 -1.13 -1.30
C SER A 69 4.90 -1.35 -1.49
N VAL A 70 4.33 -0.59 -2.43
CA VAL A 70 2.92 -0.67 -2.81
C VAL A 70 2.85 -1.04 -4.28
N GLY A 71 2.24 -2.20 -4.58
CA GLY A 71 2.01 -2.60 -5.96
C GLY A 71 0.96 -1.73 -6.65
N GLU A 72 1.11 -1.49 -7.95
CA GLU A 72 0.22 -0.61 -8.72
C GLU A 72 -1.25 -1.02 -8.62
N GLY A 73 -1.55 -2.33 -8.74
CA GLY A 73 -2.91 -2.84 -8.60
C GLY A 73 -3.53 -2.54 -7.23
N PHE A 74 -2.71 -2.50 -6.17
CA PHE A 74 -3.15 -2.12 -4.82
C PHE A 74 -3.42 -0.62 -4.74
N ALA A 75 -2.47 0.21 -5.19
CA ALA A 75 -2.60 1.66 -5.18
C ALA A 75 -3.82 2.13 -5.98
N ARG A 76 -4.01 1.58 -7.18
CA ARG A 76 -5.15 1.86 -8.04
C ARG A 76 -6.48 1.46 -7.38
N ARG A 77 -6.53 0.28 -6.74
CA ARG A 77 -7.73 -0.18 -6.01
C ARG A 77 -8.07 0.71 -4.83
N MET A 78 -7.07 1.17 -4.08
CA MET A 78 -7.27 2.10 -2.96
C MET A 78 -7.72 3.48 -3.43
N SER A 79 -7.08 4.00 -4.48
CA SER A 79 -7.44 5.30 -5.08
C SER A 79 -8.88 5.32 -5.60
N MET A 80 -9.36 4.23 -6.23
CA MET A 80 -10.77 4.10 -6.63
C MET A 80 -11.77 4.20 -5.47
N ARG A 81 -11.31 3.96 -4.23
CA ARG A 81 -12.12 4.01 -3.01
C ARG A 81 -11.87 5.29 -2.19
N GLY A 82 -11.04 6.21 -2.70
CA GLY A 82 -10.67 7.45 -2.02
C GLY A 82 -9.60 7.28 -0.93
N ILE A 83 -8.90 6.15 -0.90
CA ILE A 83 -7.87 5.84 0.09
C ILE A 83 -6.49 6.08 -0.51
N ALA A 84 -5.65 6.86 0.17
CA ALA A 84 -4.30 7.14 -0.28
C ALA A 84 -3.37 5.95 0.00
N ALA A 85 -2.70 5.41 -1.02
CA ALA A 85 -1.69 4.37 -0.83
C ALA A 85 -0.30 4.93 -1.12
N ALA A 86 0.59 4.91 -0.11
CA ALA A 86 1.92 5.47 -0.19
C ALA A 86 3.00 4.42 0.10
N ALA A 87 4.04 4.42 -0.73
CA ALA A 87 5.25 3.64 -0.48
C ALA A 87 6.27 4.51 0.27
N THR A 88 6.97 3.95 1.25
CA THR A 88 8.03 4.65 2.00
C THR A 88 9.28 3.81 2.16
N SER A 89 10.46 4.43 2.16
CA SER A 89 11.70 3.71 2.51
C SER A 89 11.97 3.72 4.03
N GLU A 90 11.11 4.37 4.82
CA GLU A 90 11.24 4.49 6.26
C GLU A 90 10.88 3.16 6.96
N PRO A 91 11.83 2.52 7.69
CA PRO A 91 11.55 1.28 8.41
C PRO A 91 10.72 1.48 9.68
N ASP A 92 10.70 2.69 10.25
CA ASP A 92 9.98 3.01 11.48
C ASP A 92 8.51 3.38 11.19
N PRO A 93 7.53 2.62 11.72
CA PRO A 93 6.12 2.83 11.39
C PRO A 93 5.58 4.17 11.90
N VAL A 94 6.10 4.66 13.04
CA VAL A 94 5.73 5.95 13.61
C VAL A 94 6.30 7.09 12.75
N ALA A 95 7.59 7.00 12.41
CA ALA A 95 8.26 8.00 11.57
C ALA A 95 7.62 8.09 10.18
N ALA A 96 7.28 6.95 9.58
CA ALA A 96 6.55 6.89 8.31
C ALA A 96 5.19 7.60 8.39
N ALA A 97 4.42 7.32 9.44
CA ALA A 97 3.12 7.95 9.63
C ALA A 97 3.25 9.47 9.86
N GLN A 98 4.21 9.91 10.66
CA GLN A 98 4.51 11.33 10.87
C GLN A 98 4.90 12.03 9.56
N ALA A 99 5.83 11.47 8.82
CA ALA A 99 6.30 12.04 7.57
C ALA A 99 5.17 12.14 6.52
N PHE A 100 4.21 11.20 6.52
CA PHE A 100 3.00 11.30 5.70
C PHE A 100 2.14 12.52 6.06
N VAL A 101 1.90 12.75 7.35
CA VAL A 101 1.12 13.91 7.85
C VAL A 101 1.78 15.22 7.48
N GLU A 102 3.10 15.27 7.60
CA GLU A 102 3.90 16.45 7.30
C GLU A 102 4.09 16.68 5.80
N GLY A 103 3.64 15.75 4.94
CA GLY A 103 3.91 15.79 3.50
C GLY A 103 5.39 15.63 3.16
N ARG A 104 6.20 15.12 4.09
CA ARG A 104 7.65 14.87 3.97
C ARG A 104 7.98 13.39 3.84
N LEU A 105 7.01 12.56 3.48
CA LEU A 105 7.20 11.11 3.35
C LEU A 105 8.35 10.84 2.35
N PRO A 106 9.42 10.15 2.76
CA PRO A 106 10.46 9.78 1.82
C PRO A 106 9.86 8.81 0.80
N PRO A 107 10.01 9.08 -0.51
CA PRO A 107 9.45 8.22 -1.54
C PRO A 107 10.00 6.80 -1.35
N GLY A 108 9.09 5.82 -1.29
CA GLY A 108 9.46 4.40 -1.33
C GLY A 108 10.08 4.02 -2.67
N ALA A 109 10.52 2.77 -2.76
CA ALA A 109 11.12 2.25 -3.99
C ALA A 109 10.25 2.59 -5.21
N PRO A 110 10.83 3.21 -6.27
CA PRO A 110 10.09 3.54 -7.47
C PRO A 110 9.50 2.26 -8.06
N HIS A 111 8.26 2.35 -8.52
CA HIS A 111 7.72 1.38 -9.44
C HIS A 111 8.60 1.39 -10.70
N GLU A 112 9.33 0.31 -10.95
CA GLU A 112 9.96 0.11 -12.25
C GLU A 112 8.83 -0.06 -13.27
N HIS A 113 8.55 0.99 -14.03
CA HIS A 113 7.71 0.93 -15.22
C HIS A 113 8.46 0.11 -16.27
N ASP A 114 8.40 -1.20 -16.15
CA ASP A 114 8.73 -2.08 -17.26
C ASP A 114 7.50 -2.08 -18.20
N HIS A 115 7.41 -1.04 -19.03
CA HIS A 115 6.55 -1.06 -20.20
C HIS A 115 7.15 -2.03 -21.23
N THR A 116 7.07 -3.33 -20.97
CA THR A 116 7.37 -4.36 -21.97
C THR A 116 6.10 -5.13 -22.32
N HIS A 117 5.21 -4.53 -23.10
CA HIS A 117 4.27 -5.33 -23.90
C HIS A 117 3.98 -4.69 -25.25
N GLY A 118 4.60 -5.30 -26.27
CA GLY A 118 4.31 -5.12 -27.68
C GLY A 118 5.15 -6.03 -28.59
N HIS A 119 5.31 -7.32 -28.26
CA HIS A 119 5.49 -8.36 -29.30
C HIS A 119 4.15 -8.45 -30.05
N ASP A 120 4.10 -8.37 -31.39
CA ASP A 120 3.97 -9.48 -32.36
C ASP A 120 3.63 -8.81 -33.73
N HIS A 121 3.99 -9.23 -34.95
CA HIS A 121 4.44 -10.49 -35.52
C HIS A 121 5.39 -10.20 -36.69
N GLY A 122 6.38 -11.06 -36.89
CA GLY A 122 6.87 -11.32 -38.23
C GLY A 122 5.82 -12.13 -38.99
N ASP A 123 5.35 -11.61 -40.12
CA ASP A 123 4.65 -12.40 -41.12
C ASP A 123 5.38 -12.20 -42.45
N GLY A 124 6.20 -13.19 -42.78
CA GLY A 124 6.60 -13.42 -44.15
C GLY A 124 5.42 -14.05 -44.86
N CYS A 125 4.93 -13.41 -45.92
CA CYS A 125 4.11 -14.09 -46.92
C CYS A 125 4.68 -13.81 -48.30
N ASP A 126 4.86 -14.93 -48.97
CA ASP A 126 5.49 -15.25 -50.24
C ASP A 126 4.39 -15.52 -51.29
N HIS A 127 4.74 -15.35 -52.56
CA HIS A 127 4.00 -15.66 -53.80
C HIS A 127 2.73 -14.89 -54.23
N GLY A 128 2.87 -14.29 -55.43
CA GLY A 128 1.83 -13.81 -56.34
C GLY A 128 2.46 -13.23 -57.60
#